data_AF-A0A2T4C3M7-F1
#
_entry.id   AF-A0A2T4C3M7-F1
#
_cell.length_a   1.000
_cell.length_b   1.000
_cell.length_c   1.000
_cell.angle_alpha   90.00
_cell.angle_beta   90.00
_cell.angle_gamma   90.00
#
_symmetry.space_group_name_H-M   'P 1'
#
loop_
_entity.id
_entity.type
_entity.pdbx_description
1 polymer ?
#
loop_
_entity_poly.entity_id
_entity_poly.type
_entity_poly.pdbx_seq_one_letter_code
_entity_poly.pdbx_strand_id
1 'polypeptide(L)'
;MAIILTQDFTDHFGKDNLSGIKLDDVLQSAIQSCLSQLTVERLDWQKVDLDLKDIYEAVLQWLESNPRANQYPLRDLSLRWSGNIGVLRSWTDKELLKFLRLERIYLFKPERHEILGNEACIEQAIKQFQDEIMDNLPLEVILKETNSHNRRISQPAPTPSDSSWVANVGTKLRQHLESAFEFSDPLRRDWSELSTLFREKSTSTAGDDVVVAVIGDGVDIMDEALQNRCLIGKSFNYQEFEEGDLTEGFMPSFVSGSDGTVMANLILQIYPIRLPNDGFWFDASSLGKGIEAALAKKATIIWVPRTMKVVPTRDIPGRERLNRALERARQENVLVFCSSDEPEVLEAYPEGVFFIDDDCKHADPRLRDSGQFFVFPGLDALLDAARPSMSDMCYVKGFTKRFADFKCESPSSVSTALATGLAAVIIYLVKLGVMSSHLHQDDRDSMASVEFAENAAETITRPEVMARVFPGLCSNAGTPDLGDVWHYFNESMRGWSLGRIGSRRRSLSAIAYQLILNHR
;
A
#
# COMPACT_ATOMS: atom_id res chain seq x y z
N MET A 1 13.48 -24.37 -4.02
CA MET A 1 13.40 -22.89 -4.00
C MET A 1 11.94 -22.48 -4.16
N ALA A 2 11.36 -21.74 -3.22
CA ALA A 2 9.99 -21.24 -3.32
C ALA A 2 10.00 -19.90 -4.07
N ILE A 3 9.31 -19.82 -5.21
CA ILE A 3 9.20 -18.58 -5.97
C ILE A 3 7.74 -18.16 -5.93
N ILE A 4 7.50 -16.98 -5.36
CA ILE A 4 6.21 -16.33 -5.43
C ILE A 4 6.30 -15.35 -6.58
N LEU A 5 5.65 -15.67 -7.70
CA LEU A 5 5.60 -14.78 -8.86
C LEU A 5 4.37 -13.88 -8.74
N THR A 6 4.63 -12.59 -8.74
CA THR A 6 3.62 -11.53 -8.79
C THR A 6 3.72 -10.83 -10.14
N GLN A 7 2.58 -10.42 -10.66
CA GLN A 7 2.40 -9.97 -12.04
C GLN A 7 2.85 -8.51 -12.20
N ASP A 8 4.15 -8.23 -12.18
CA ASP A 8 4.73 -6.95 -12.66
C ASP A 8 6.07 -7.24 -13.36
N PHE A 9 5.99 -7.54 -14.66
CA PHE A 9 7.15 -7.66 -15.56
C PHE A 9 6.94 -6.76 -16.78
N THR A 10 7.10 -5.46 -16.58
CA THR A 10 7.14 -4.46 -17.66
C THR A 10 8.35 -3.56 -17.49
N ASP A 11 9.56 -4.13 -17.57
CA ASP A 11 10.78 -3.32 -17.64
C ASP A 11 11.76 -3.74 -18.76
N HIS A 12 11.41 -4.68 -19.65
CA HIS A 12 12.39 -5.23 -20.62
C HIS A 12 11.99 -5.32 -22.11
N PHE A 13 10.92 -4.66 -22.56
CA PHE A 13 10.66 -4.56 -24.00
C PHE A 13 10.57 -3.10 -24.45
N GLY A 14 11.53 -2.70 -25.29
CA GLY A 14 11.61 -1.40 -25.92
C GLY A 14 10.32 -1.07 -26.69
N LYS A 15 9.91 0.20 -26.59
CA LYS A 15 8.63 0.79 -27.03
C LYS A 15 8.40 0.83 -28.55
N ASP A 16 9.05 -0.01 -29.34
CA ASP A 16 8.92 0.04 -30.79
C ASP A 16 8.13 -1.18 -31.30
N ASN A 17 6.91 -0.93 -31.77
CA ASN A 17 6.01 -1.80 -32.55
C ASN A 17 5.03 -2.73 -31.80
N LEU A 18 4.14 -2.17 -30.97
CA LEU A 18 2.95 -2.90 -30.47
C LEU A 18 1.63 -2.23 -30.85
N SER A 19 1.39 -2.05 -32.15
CA SER A 19 0.02 -1.85 -32.66
C SER A 19 -0.60 -3.21 -32.97
N GLY A 20 -1.26 -3.82 -31.98
CA GLY A 20 -2.14 -4.97 -32.22
C GLY A 20 -1.98 -6.18 -31.28
N ILE A 21 -1.06 -6.17 -30.31
CA ILE A 21 -0.94 -7.26 -29.34
C ILE A 21 -1.83 -6.97 -28.13
N LYS A 22 -2.73 -7.89 -27.76
CA LYS A 22 -3.52 -7.75 -26.54
C LYS A 22 -2.59 -7.78 -25.34
N LEU A 23 -2.84 -6.92 -24.36
CA LEU A 23 -2.04 -6.80 -23.13
C LEU A 23 -1.88 -8.16 -22.41
N ASP A 24 -2.88 -9.03 -22.53
CA ASP A 24 -2.87 -10.40 -22.00
C ASP A 24 -1.79 -11.28 -22.66
N ASP A 25 -1.56 -11.16 -23.97
CA ASP A 25 -0.59 -12.00 -24.71
C ASP A 25 0.87 -11.61 -24.35
N VAL A 26 1.13 -10.31 -24.18
CA VAL A 26 2.43 -9.80 -23.68
C VAL A 26 2.66 -10.30 -22.25
N LEU A 27 1.57 -10.28 -21.49
CA LEU A 27 1.46 -10.72 -20.11
C LEU A 27 1.98 -12.15 -19.90
N GLN A 28 1.33 -13.01 -20.67
CA GLN A 28 1.48 -14.46 -20.75
C GLN A 28 2.91 -14.85 -21.18
N SER A 29 3.43 -14.18 -22.21
CA SER A 29 4.80 -14.37 -22.71
C SER A 29 5.86 -14.05 -21.64
N ALA A 30 5.66 -12.98 -20.85
CA ALA A 30 6.60 -12.61 -19.80
C ALA A 30 6.64 -13.63 -18.65
N ILE A 31 5.48 -14.10 -18.18
CA ILE A 31 5.39 -15.14 -17.14
C ILE A 31 6.07 -16.42 -17.61
N GLN A 32 5.78 -16.85 -18.83
CA GLN A 32 6.35 -18.05 -19.43
C GLN A 32 7.87 -17.96 -19.55
N SER A 33 8.38 -16.82 -20.05
CA SER A 33 9.82 -16.55 -20.17
C SER A 33 10.55 -16.52 -18.82
N CYS A 34 9.92 -15.99 -17.77
CA CYS A 34 10.51 -15.95 -16.44
C CYS A 34 10.54 -17.34 -15.78
N LEU A 35 9.42 -18.06 -15.83
CA LEU A 35 9.29 -19.40 -15.24
C LEU A 35 10.19 -20.44 -15.95
N SER A 36 10.37 -20.31 -17.28
CA SER A 36 11.19 -21.25 -18.05
C SER A 36 12.68 -21.21 -17.72
N GLN A 37 13.14 -20.20 -16.97
CA GLN A 37 14.54 -20.02 -16.56
C GLN A 37 14.82 -20.49 -15.13
N LEU A 38 13.79 -20.79 -14.34
CA LEU A 38 13.90 -21.02 -12.90
C LEU A 38 13.47 -22.44 -12.52
N THR A 39 14.21 -23.07 -11.60
CA THR A 39 13.78 -24.33 -10.98
C THR A 39 12.77 -24.03 -9.88
N VAL A 40 11.48 -24.12 -10.20
CA VAL A 40 10.38 -23.83 -9.26
C VAL A 40 9.78 -25.13 -8.73
N GLU A 41 10.03 -25.43 -7.46
CA GLU A 41 9.48 -26.61 -6.80
C GLU A 41 8.10 -26.37 -6.18
N ARG A 42 7.90 -25.14 -5.70
CA ARG A 42 6.64 -24.69 -5.11
C ARG A 42 6.25 -23.37 -5.72
N LEU A 43 5.04 -23.31 -6.28
CA LEU A 43 4.48 -22.11 -6.89
C LEU A 43 3.22 -21.70 -6.12
N ASP A 44 3.30 -20.57 -5.42
CA ASP A 44 2.13 -19.98 -4.74
C ASP A 44 1.52 -18.86 -5.59
N TRP A 45 0.58 -19.21 -6.46
CA TRP A 45 0.01 -18.27 -7.42
C TRP A 45 -1.13 -17.45 -6.81
N GLN A 46 -0.96 -16.12 -6.73
CA GLN A 46 -1.92 -15.25 -6.05
C GLN A 46 -3.14 -14.85 -6.90
N LYS A 47 -3.07 -14.94 -8.23
CA LYS A 47 -4.20 -14.56 -9.09
C LYS A 47 -5.35 -15.55 -8.93
N VAL A 48 -6.55 -15.02 -8.79
CA VAL A 48 -7.80 -15.78 -8.78
C VAL A 48 -8.11 -16.29 -10.20
N ASP A 49 -8.65 -17.49 -10.31
CA ASP A 49 -9.10 -18.12 -11.56
C ASP A 49 -8.01 -18.21 -12.64
N LEU A 50 -6.86 -18.73 -12.22
CA LEU A 50 -5.70 -18.95 -13.09
C LEU A 50 -5.99 -19.94 -14.23
N ASP A 51 -5.59 -19.59 -15.46
CA ASP A 51 -5.43 -20.54 -16.55
C ASP A 51 -4.11 -21.31 -16.37
N LEU A 52 -4.19 -22.64 -16.20
CA LEU A 52 -3.02 -23.47 -15.93
C LEU A 52 -2.18 -23.74 -17.17
N LYS A 53 -2.68 -23.40 -18.37
CA LYS A 53 -1.95 -23.60 -19.63
C LYS A 53 -0.59 -22.90 -19.61
N ASP A 54 -0.52 -21.69 -19.05
CA ASP A 54 0.68 -20.86 -19.09
C ASP A 54 1.80 -21.42 -18.22
N ILE A 55 1.44 -21.88 -17.02
CA ILE A 55 2.38 -22.56 -16.13
C ILE A 55 2.87 -23.84 -16.79
N TYR A 56 1.95 -24.60 -17.40
CA TYR A 56 2.32 -25.85 -18.07
C TYR A 56 3.32 -25.63 -19.21
N GLU A 57 3.07 -24.65 -20.09
CA GLU A 57 3.99 -24.34 -21.19
C GLU A 57 5.34 -23.83 -20.69
N ALA A 58 5.37 -23.04 -19.61
CA ALA A 58 6.62 -22.60 -19.00
C ALA A 58 7.45 -23.76 -18.43
N VAL A 59 6.80 -24.72 -17.78
CA VAL A 59 7.45 -25.94 -17.28
C VAL A 59 7.99 -26.79 -18.43
N LEU A 60 7.26 -26.90 -19.55
CA LEU A 60 7.76 -27.59 -20.75
C LEU A 60 9.02 -26.93 -21.31
N GLN A 61 9.01 -25.60 -21.47
CA GLN A 61 10.20 -24.86 -21.95
C GLN A 61 11.40 -25.01 -21.00
N TRP A 62 11.16 -25.05 -19.70
CA TRP A 62 12.21 -25.32 -18.71
C TRP A 62 12.81 -26.72 -18.91
N LEU A 63 11.96 -27.74 -19.12
CA LEU A 63 12.41 -29.12 -19.36
C LEU A 63 13.20 -29.27 -20.65
N GLU A 64 12.76 -28.61 -21.73
CA GLU A 64 13.49 -28.56 -23.01
C GLU A 64 14.87 -27.92 -22.85
N SER A 65 14.96 -26.86 -22.06
CA SER A 65 16.22 -26.14 -21.78
C SER A 65 17.13 -26.89 -20.80
N ASN A 66 16.59 -27.85 -20.03
CA ASN A 66 17.30 -28.60 -18.98
C ASN A 66 17.19 -30.13 -19.17
N PRO A 67 17.66 -30.70 -20.30
CA PRO A 67 17.44 -32.11 -20.65
C PRO A 67 18.15 -33.11 -19.73
N ARG A 68 19.06 -32.66 -18.86
CA ARG A 68 19.75 -33.48 -17.86
C ARG A 68 19.07 -33.47 -16.49
N ALA A 69 18.05 -32.63 -16.30
CA ALA A 69 17.25 -32.63 -15.09
C ALA A 69 16.28 -33.83 -15.18
N ASN A 70 16.57 -34.91 -14.45
CA ASN A 70 15.71 -36.10 -14.37
C ASN A 70 14.41 -35.87 -13.56
N GLN A 71 14.05 -34.61 -13.29
CA GLN A 71 12.95 -34.24 -12.42
C GLN A 71 12.13 -33.11 -13.03
N TYR A 72 10.80 -33.30 -13.01
CA TYR A 72 9.86 -32.21 -13.19
C TYR A 72 10.08 -31.21 -12.04
N PRO A 73 10.22 -29.91 -12.33
CA PRO A 73 10.57 -28.94 -11.29
C PRO A 73 9.42 -28.77 -10.30
N LEU A 74 8.17 -28.65 -10.79
CA LEU A 74 7.02 -28.27 -9.96
C LEU A 74 6.40 -29.46 -9.21
N ARG A 75 6.35 -29.36 -7.87
CA ARG A 75 5.77 -30.36 -6.95
C ARG A 75 4.56 -29.83 -6.19
N ASP A 76 4.58 -28.56 -5.79
CA ASP A 76 3.50 -27.94 -5.02
C ASP A 76 2.91 -26.74 -5.77
N LEU A 77 1.58 -26.68 -5.88
CA LEU A 77 0.87 -25.59 -6.55
C LEU A 77 -0.26 -25.05 -5.65
N SER A 78 -0.25 -23.75 -5.36
CA SER A 78 -1.37 -23.08 -4.71
C SER A 78 -2.29 -22.43 -5.72
N LEU A 79 -3.59 -22.65 -5.58
CA LEU A 79 -4.63 -22.13 -6.46
C LEU A 79 -5.70 -21.37 -5.67
N ARG A 80 -6.06 -20.19 -6.19
CA ARG A 80 -7.14 -19.34 -5.69
C ARG A 80 -8.22 -19.27 -6.76
N TRP A 81 -9.48 -19.38 -6.36
CA TRP A 81 -10.61 -19.35 -7.28
C TRP A 81 -11.74 -18.48 -6.72
N SER A 82 -12.53 -17.89 -7.60
CA SER A 82 -13.56 -16.89 -7.29
C SER A 82 -14.86 -17.49 -6.75
N GLY A 83 -14.98 -18.82 -6.71
CA GLY A 83 -16.26 -19.50 -6.56
C GLY A 83 -16.91 -19.88 -7.90
N ASN A 84 -16.30 -19.53 -9.04
CA ASN A 84 -16.75 -19.98 -10.35
C ASN A 84 -16.49 -21.48 -10.55
N ILE A 85 -17.56 -22.29 -10.46
CA ILE A 85 -17.50 -23.75 -10.61
C ILE A 85 -16.89 -24.17 -11.96
N GLY A 86 -17.07 -23.36 -13.01
CA GLY A 86 -16.47 -23.64 -14.32
C GLY A 86 -14.94 -23.69 -14.29
N VAL A 87 -14.32 -22.89 -13.42
CA VAL A 87 -12.85 -22.84 -13.25
C VAL A 87 -12.33 -24.07 -12.51
N LEU A 88 -13.00 -24.49 -11.43
CA LEU A 88 -12.63 -25.75 -10.76
C LEU A 88 -12.72 -26.93 -11.73
N ARG A 89 -13.77 -26.96 -12.56
CA ARG A 89 -13.95 -27.99 -13.58
C ARG A 89 -12.88 -27.94 -14.65
N SER A 90 -12.49 -26.76 -15.14
CA SER A 90 -11.42 -26.67 -16.16
C SER A 90 -10.09 -27.20 -15.64
N TRP A 91 -9.80 -27.02 -14.35
CA TRP A 91 -8.59 -27.57 -13.73
C TRP A 91 -8.61 -29.10 -13.66
N THR A 92 -9.75 -29.73 -13.38
CA THR A 92 -9.88 -31.20 -13.33
C THR A 92 -10.03 -31.84 -14.71
N ASP A 93 -10.72 -31.18 -15.65
CA ASP A 93 -11.14 -31.76 -16.93
C ASP A 93 -10.00 -32.03 -17.92
N LYS A 94 -8.76 -31.58 -17.66
CA LYS A 94 -7.53 -31.94 -18.42
C LYS A 94 -6.26 -31.24 -17.96
N GLU A 95 -6.32 -30.14 -17.23
CA GLU A 95 -5.16 -29.26 -17.06
C GLU A 95 -4.19 -29.74 -15.99
N LEU A 96 -4.69 -30.06 -14.79
CA LEU A 96 -3.85 -30.56 -13.70
C LEU A 96 -3.22 -31.92 -14.03
N LEU A 97 -3.91 -32.73 -14.84
CA LEU A 97 -3.43 -34.03 -15.33
C LEU A 97 -2.13 -33.92 -16.16
N LYS A 98 -1.82 -32.73 -16.70
CA LYS A 98 -0.59 -32.50 -17.47
C LYS A 98 0.65 -32.40 -16.58
N PHE A 99 0.49 -32.14 -15.28
CA PHE A 99 1.60 -31.99 -14.34
C PHE A 99 1.97 -33.35 -13.70
N LEU A 100 2.75 -34.15 -14.44
CA LEU A 100 3.05 -35.56 -14.13
C LEU A 100 3.75 -35.83 -12.77
N ARG A 101 4.31 -34.81 -12.11
CA ARG A 101 4.97 -34.95 -10.79
C ARG A 101 4.49 -33.93 -9.76
N LEU A 102 3.33 -33.32 -9.99
CA LEU A 102 2.70 -32.52 -8.96
C LEU A 102 2.29 -33.45 -7.80
N GLU A 103 2.73 -33.13 -6.60
CA GLU A 103 2.48 -33.91 -5.39
C GLU A 103 1.31 -33.32 -4.59
N ARG A 104 1.23 -31.98 -4.49
CA ARG A 104 0.25 -31.28 -3.66
C ARG A 104 -0.38 -30.08 -4.34
N ILE A 105 -1.69 -29.92 -4.14
CA ILE A 105 -2.44 -28.72 -4.50
C ILE A 105 -2.97 -28.06 -3.23
N TYR A 106 -2.62 -26.80 -3.00
CA TYR A 106 -3.21 -25.98 -1.95
C TYR A 106 -4.37 -25.19 -2.55
N LEU A 107 -5.60 -25.62 -2.29
CA LEU A 107 -6.80 -24.95 -2.81
C LEU A 107 -7.33 -23.96 -1.78
N PHE A 108 -7.31 -22.66 -2.11
CA PHE A 108 -7.81 -21.59 -1.26
C PHE A 108 -9.30 -21.36 -1.53
N LYS A 109 -10.14 -21.51 -0.49
CA LYS A 109 -11.59 -21.26 -0.57
C LYS A 109 -11.86 -19.76 -0.76
N PRO A 110 -12.77 -19.32 -1.65
CA PRO A 110 -13.16 -17.91 -1.78
C PRO A 110 -13.79 -17.37 -0.49
N GLU A 111 -13.63 -16.07 -0.24
CA GLU A 111 -14.20 -15.41 0.94
C GLU A 111 -15.72 -15.28 0.84
N ARG A 112 -16.41 -15.35 1.99
CA ARG A 112 -17.88 -15.40 2.09
C ARG A 112 -18.61 -14.24 1.42
N HIS A 113 -17.97 -13.09 1.26
CA HIS A 113 -18.56 -11.89 0.67
C HIS A 113 -18.33 -11.76 -0.85
N GLU A 114 -17.47 -12.61 -1.43
CA GLU A 114 -17.17 -12.61 -2.88
C GLU A 114 -17.94 -13.69 -3.65
N ILE A 115 -18.64 -14.56 -2.93
CA ILE A 115 -19.36 -15.71 -3.48
C ILE A 115 -20.71 -15.26 -4.06
N LEU A 116 -20.88 -15.38 -5.38
CA LEU A 116 -22.14 -15.17 -6.11
C LEU A 116 -23.14 -16.35 -5.98
N GLY A 117 -22.98 -17.26 -5.01
CA GLY A 117 -23.73 -18.52 -4.91
C GLY A 117 -24.04 -19.02 -3.49
N ASN A 118 -24.74 -20.16 -3.38
CA ASN A 118 -25.07 -20.82 -2.10
C ASN A 118 -23.84 -21.57 -1.56
N GLU A 119 -23.49 -21.39 -0.28
CA GLU A 119 -22.34 -22.03 0.40
C GLU A 119 -22.34 -23.56 0.21
N ALA A 120 -23.53 -24.19 0.19
CA ALA A 120 -23.68 -25.61 -0.09
C ALA A 120 -23.21 -26.02 -1.49
N CYS A 121 -23.37 -25.15 -2.49
CA CYS A 121 -22.89 -25.42 -3.86
C CYS A 121 -21.37 -25.37 -3.96
N ILE A 122 -20.72 -24.52 -3.15
CA ILE A 122 -19.26 -24.43 -3.10
C ILE A 122 -18.66 -25.65 -2.42
N GLU A 123 -19.22 -26.06 -1.28
CA GLU A 123 -18.78 -27.27 -0.60
C GLU A 123 -18.94 -28.50 -1.50
N GLN A 124 -20.06 -28.58 -2.23
CA GLN A 124 -20.28 -29.64 -3.21
C GLN A 124 -19.26 -29.59 -4.36
N ALA A 125 -18.95 -28.39 -4.88
CA ALA A 125 -17.96 -28.24 -5.96
C ALA A 125 -16.54 -28.59 -5.51
N ILE A 126 -16.14 -28.19 -4.30
CA ILE A 126 -14.85 -28.56 -3.70
C ILE A 126 -14.77 -30.08 -3.51
N LYS A 127 -15.83 -30.69 -2.98
CA LYS A 127 -15.87 -32.14 -2.80
C LYS A 127 -15.75 -32.88 -4.13
N GLN A 128 -16.50 -32.44 -5.14
CA GLN A 128 -16.42 -32.99 -6.50
C GLN A 128 -14.99 -32.85 -7.07
N PHE A 129 -14.35 -31.70 -6.88
CA PHE A 129 -12.96 -31.47 -7.29
C PHE A 129 -11.98 -32.44 -6.59
N GLN A 130 -12.12 -32.64 -5.28
CA GLN A 130 -11.28 -33.57 -4.53
C GLN A 130 -11.47 -35.01 -4.98
N ASP A 131 -12.71 -35.44 -5.18
CA ASP A 131 -13.06 -36.79 -5.65
C ASP A 131 -12.48 -37.02 -7.06
N GLU A 132 -12.63 -36.06 -7.98
CA GLU A 132 -12.09 -36.14 -9.34
C GLU A 132 -10.55 -36.17 -9.38
N ILE A 133 -9.87 -35.43 -8.51
CA ILE A 133 -8.41 -35.48 -8.42
C ILE A 133 -7.95 -36.83 -7.86
N MET A 134 -8.57 -37.30 -6.78
CA MET A 134 -8.22 -38.55 -6.11
C MET A 134 -8.43 -39.78 -7.01
N ASP A 135 -9.48 -39.77 -7.85
CA ASP A 135 -9.77 -40.86 -8.78
C ASP A 135 -8.79 -40.93 -9.97
N ASN A 136 -8.17 -39.80 -10.34
CA ASN A 136 -7.34 -39.71 -11.55
C ASN A 136 -5.84 -39.52 -11.28
N LEU A 137 -5.44 -39.05 -10.10
CA LEU A 137 -4.06 -38.67 -9.77
C LEU A 137 -3.70 -39.02 -8.32
N PRO A 138 -2.45 -39.44 -8.03
CA PRO A 138 -1.94 -39.57 -6.66
C PRO A 138 -1.57 -38.21 -6.07
N LEU A 139 -2.49 -37.24 -6.15
CA LEU A 139 -2.31 -35.84 -5.80
C LEU A 139 -3.04 -35.52 -4.50
N GLU A 140 -2.35 -34.94 -3.53
CA GLU A 140 -2.97 -34.50 -2.27
C GLU A 140 -3.55 -33.10 -2.43
N VAL A 141 -4.87 -32.95 -2.20
CA VAL A 141 -5.54 -31.65 -2.20
C VAL A 141 -5.71 -31.16 -0.78
N ILE A 142 -4.94 -30.13 -0.42
CA ILE A 142 -4.98 -29.48 0.89
C ILE A 142 -5.88 -28.25 0.79
N LEU A 143 -7.05 -28.32 1.41
CA LEU A 143 -7.93 -27.16 1.55
C LEU A 143 -7.33 -26.16 2.53
N LYS A 144 -7.22 -24.92 2.08
CA LYS A 144 -6.86 -23.77 2.92
C LYS A 144 -8.06 -22.82 2.96
N GLU A 145 -8.48 -22.49 4.17
CA GLU A 145 -9.31 -21.31 4.35
C GLU A 145 -8.42 -20.08 4.15
N THR A 146 -8.89 -19.07 3.43
CA THR A 146 -8.30 -17.73 3.49
C THR A 146 -8.43 -17.27 4.94
N ASN A 147 -7.32 -17.37 5.69
CA ASN A 147 -7.30 -17.06 7.10
C ASN A 147 -7.42 -15.55 7.32
N SER A 148 -8.64 -15.02 7.28
CA SER A 148 -9.05 -13.92 8.15
C SER A 148 -9.59 -14.54 9.45
N HIS A 149 -8.69 -15.13 10.24
CA HIS A 149 -8.98 -15.50 11.63
C HIS A 149 -9.15 -14.22 12.48
N ASN A 150 -10.26 -13.51 12.29
CA ASN A 150 -10.82 -12.62 13.30
C ASN A 150 -11.33 -13.52 14.44
N ARG A 151 -10.51 -13.67 15.49
CA ARG A 151 -10.94 -14.22 16.79
C ARG A 151 -12.21 -13.46 17.22
N ARG A 152 -13.36 -14.13 17.17
CA ARG A 152 -14.58 -13.69 17.85
C ARG A 152 -14.31 -13.71 19.36
N ILE A 153 -13.87 -12.58 19.90
CA ILE A 153 -14.03 -12.30 21.32
C ILE A 153 -15.46 -11.77 21.46
N SER A 154 -16.31 -12.56 22.10
CA SER A 154 -17.65 -12.17 22.48
C SER A 154 -17.58 -10.92 23.37
N GLN A 155 -18.01 -9.76 22.86
CA GLN A 155 -18.27 -8.58 23.69
C GLN A 155 -19.79 -8.39 23.88
N PRO A 156 -20.23 -7.80 25.00
CA PRO A 156 -21.65 -7.63 25.30
C PRO A 156 -22.28 -6.56 24.39
N ALA A 157 -23.58 -6.70 24.14
CA ALA A 157 -24.35 -5.79 23.30
C ALA A 157 -24.28 -4.33 23.81
N PRO A 158 -24.11 -3.33 22.93
CA PRO A 158 -24.12 -1.93 23.32
C PRO A 158 -25.53 -1.48 23.68
N THR A 159 -25.66 -0.74 24.78
CA THR A 159 -26.87 -0.02 25.17
C THR A 159 -27.15 1.16 24.23
N PRO A 160 -28.41 1.44 23.87
CA PRO A 160 -28.74 2.53 22.96
C PRO A 160 -28.66 3.88 23.67
N SER A 161 -27.81 4.80 23.18
CA SER A 161 -27.86 6.22 23.52
C SER A 161 -27.88 7.09 22.26
N ASP A 162 -28.79 8.07 22.28
CA ASP A 162 -29.00 9.24 21.41
C ASP A 162 -28.69 9.16 19.91
N SER A 163 -29.77 9.09 19.13
CA SER A 163 -29.84 8.94 17.68
C SER A 163 -29.42 10.16 16.84
N SER A 164 -29.09 11.32 17.44
CA SER A 164 -28.69 12.50 16.66
C SER A 164 -27.18 12.55 16.34
N TRP A 165 -26.33 11.94 17.17
CA TRP A 165 -24.88 11.91 16.96
C TRP A 165 -24.46 10.85 15.94
N VAL A 166 -25.17 9.73 15.88
CA VAL A 166 -24.87 8.57 15.01
C VAL A 166 -24.96 8.91 13.51
N ALA A 167 -25.70 9.94 13.11
CA ALA A 167 -25.86 10.34 11.71
C ALA A 167 -24.63 11.08 11.12
N ASN A 168 -23.74 11.63 11.96
CA ASN A 168 -22.53 12.36 11.52
C ASN A 168 -21.26 11.50 11.56
N VAL A 169 -21.36 10.26 12.01
CA VAL A 169 -20.24 9.35 12.23
C VAL A 169 -19.88 8.67 10.90
N GLY A 170 -18.61 8.70 10.51
CA GLY A 170 -18.12 8.21 9.20
C GLY A 170 -18.33 9.15 8.01
N THR A 171 -19.08 10.25 8.14
CA THR A 171 -19.25 11.23 7.05
C THR A 171 -18.00 12.10 6.86
N LYS A 172 -17.28 12.46 7.94
CA LYS A 172 -16.07 13.30 7.86
C LYS A 172 -14.92 12.59 7.15
N LEU A 173 -14.62 11.34 7.52
CA LEU A 173 -13.61 10.52 6.83
C LEU A 173 -13.98 10.30 5.36
N ARG A 174 -15.24 9.96 5.07
CA ARG A 174 -15.72 9.80 3.69
C ARG A 174 -15.55 11.08 2.87
N GLN A 175 -16.00 12.22 3.39
CA GLN A 175 -15.85 13.52 2.74
C GLN A 175 -14.37 13.87 2.50
N HIS A 176 -13.50 13.55 3.46
CA HIS A 176 -12.06 13.72 3.33
C HIS A 176 -11.50 12.87 2.17
N LEU A 177 -11.85 11.59 2.10
CA LEU A 177 -11.42 10.68 1.03
C LEU A 177 -11.96 11.09 -0.35
N GLU A 178 -13.24 11.44 -0.45
CA GLU A 178 -13.85 11.94 -1.69
C GLU A 178 -13.13 13.22 -2.17
N SER A 179 -12.88 14.15 -1.26
CA SER A 179 -12.17 15.41 -1.56
C SER A 179 -10.72 15.17 -1.98
N ALA A 180 -10.02 14.25 -1.32
CA ALA A 180 -8.65 13.87 -1.65
C ALA A 180 -8.57 13.21 -3.05
N PHE A 181 -9.54 12.35 -3.38
CA PHE A 181 -9.61 11.73 -4.71
C PHE A 181 -9.88 12.78 -5.81
N GLU A 182 -10.85 13.68 -5.61
CA GLU A 182 -11.14 14.76 -6.56
C GLU A 182 -9.92 15.65 -6.82
N PHE A 183 -9.09 15.89 -5.79
CA PHE A 183 -7.88 16.68 -5.91
C PHE A 183 -6.73 15.93 -6.60
N SER A 184 -6.52 14.65 -6.25
CA SER A 184 -5.35 13.88 -6.65
C SER A 184 -5.43 13.28 -8.06
N ASP A 185 -6.61 12.97 -8.59
CA ASP A 185 -6.73 12.43 -9.96
C ASP A 185 -6.14 13.39 -11.04
N PRO A 186 -6.42 14.70 -11.02
CA PRO A 186 -5.75 15.67 -11.89
C PRO A 186 -4.23 15.71 -11.72
N LEU A 187 -3.76 15.67 -10.48
CA LEU A 187 -2.34 15.71 -10.13
C LEU A 187 -1.58 14.55 -10.77
N ARG A 188 -2.13 13.33 -10.70
CA ARG A 188 -1.54 12.12 -11.30
C ARG A 188 -1.33 12.25 -12.80
N ARG A 189 -2.33 12.82 -13.49
CA ARG A 189 -2.29 13.00 -14.94
C ARG A 189 -1.20 14.00 -15.35
N ASP A 190 -1.17 15.16 -14.68
CA ASP A 190 -0.15 16.18 -14.96
C ASP A 190 1.26 15.68 -14.60
N TRP A 191 1.40 14.90 -13.52
CA TRP A 191 2.65 14.26 -13.14
C TRP A 191 3.18 13.32 -14.22
N SER A 192 2.36 12.39 -14.72
CA SER A 192 2.80 11.41 -15.73
C SER A 192 3.29 12.07 -17.01
N GLU A 193 2.63 13.15 -17.44
CA GLU A 193 3.02 13.90 -18.65
C GLU A 193 4.33 14.67 -18.44
N LEU A 194 4.40 15.47 -17.37
CA LEU A 194 5.52 16.39 -17.17
C LEU A 194 6.79 15.67 -16.69
N SER A 195 6.67 14.63 -15.86
CA SER A 195 7.83 13.91 -15.30
C SER A 195 8.65 13.25 -16.41
N THR A 196 7.97 12.66 -17.40
CA THR A 196 8.60 12.04 -18.56
C THR A 196 9.39 13.07 -19.37
N LEU A 197 8.74 14.19 -19.73
CA LEU A 197 9.38 15.28 -20.49
C LEU A 197 10.53 15.94 -19.72
N PHE A 198 10.39 16.09 -18.42
CA PHE A 198 11.40 16.70 -17.57
C PHE A 198 12.63 15.82 -17.41
N ARG A 199 12.45 14.50 -17.18
CA ARG A 199 13.57 13.54 -17.06
C ARG A 199 14.41 13.44 -18.33
N GLU A 200 13.83 13.69 -19.50
CA GLU A 200 14.57 13.76 -20.77
C GLU A 200 15.46 15.01 -20.88
N LYS A 201 15.06 16.12 -20.25
CA LYS A 201 15.70 17.43 -20.38
C LYS A 201 16.55 17.84 -19.17
N SER A 202 16.37 17.20 -18.02
CA SER A 202 16.98 17.61 -16.76
C SER A 202 17.51 16.43 -15.96
N THR A 203 18.55 16.68 -15.17
CA THR A 203 19.13 15.73 -14.21
C THR A 203 18.67 15.98 -12.77
N SER A 204 17.78 16.96 -12.56
CA SER A 204 17.20 17.28 -11.26
C SER A 204 16.28 16.17 -10.75
N THR A 205 16.25 16.00 -9.42
CA THR A 205 15.38 15.04 -8.72
C THR A 205 13.90 15.47 -8.67
N ALA A 206 13.58 16.66 -9.18
CA ALA A 206 12.21 17.15 -9.27
C ALA A 206 11.33 16.25 -10.15
N GLY A 207 11.92 15.55 -11.13
CA GLY A 207 11.21 14.55 -11.94
C GLY A 207 11.04 13.20 -11.27
N ASP A 208 11.71 12.92 -10.13
CA ASP A 208 11.67 11.63 -9.47
C ASP A 208 10.37 11.42 -8.67
N ASP A 209 9.88 10.19 -8.62
CA ASP A 209 8.68 9.86 -7.84
C ASP A 209 8.91 9.99 -6.33
N VAL A 210 7.83 10.30 -5.60
CA VAL A 210 7.83 10.31 -4.14
C VAL A 210 7.56 8.90 -3.68
N VAL A 211 8.58 8.26 -3.11
CA VAL A 211 8.46 6.88 -2.61
C VAL A 211 8.07 6.92 -1.14
N VAL A 212 6.95 6.29 -0.80
CA VAL A 212 6.57 6.07 0.59
C VAL A 212 6.88 4.64 1.01
N ALA A 213 7.75 4.48 1.99
CA ALA A 213 7.98 3.19 2.63
C ALA A 213 6.89 2.90 3.65
N VAL A 214 6.23 1.76 3.50
CA VAL A 214 5.14 1.29 4.34
C VAL A 214 5.67 0.19 5.24
N ILE A 215 5.97 0.48 6.50
CA ILE A 215 6.56 -0.49 7.44
C ILE A 215 5.47 -1.14 8.28
N GLY A 216 5.08 -2.38 8.00
CA GLY A 216 3.99 -3.00 8.76
C GLY A 216 3.91 -4.50 8.59
N ASP A 217 2.68 -4.99 8.45
CA ASP A 217 2.37 -6.40 8.19
C ASP A 217 2.52 -6.76 6.70
N GLY A 218 2.79 -5.81 5.82
CA GLY A 218 2.90 -5.97 4.37
C GLY A 218 1.89 -5.10 3.63
N VAL A 219 1.75 -5.29 2.32
CA VAL A 219 0.73 -4.62 1.47
C VAL A 219 0.27 -5.63 0.44
N ASP A 220 -1.03 -5.88 0.28
CA ASP A 220 -1.51 -6.74 -0.81
C ASP A 220 -1.43 -6.01 -2.15
N ILE A 221 -0.36 -6.25 -2.90
CA ILE A 221 -0.12 -5.57 -4.18
C ILE A 221 -1.07 -6.05 -5.29
N MET A 222 -1.79 -7.17 -5.08
CA MET A 222 -2.76 -7.70 -6.04
C MET A 222 -4.09 -6.95 -5.97
N ASP A 223 -4.23 -6.02 -5.02
CA ASP A 223 -5.38 -5.14 -4.98
C ASP A 223 -5.41 -4.23 -6.23
N GLU A 224 -6.55 -4.24 -6.94
CA GLU A 224 -6.78 -3.47 -8.17
C GLU A 224 -6.43 -1.98 -8.01
N ALA A 225 -6.68 -1.39 -6.84
CA ALA A 225 -6.40 0.02 -6.61
C ALA A 225 -4.90 0.34 -6.45
N LEU A 226 -4.06 -0.68 -6.23
CA LEU A 226 -2.61 -0.57 -6.06
C LEU A 226 -1.81 -1.00 -7.29
N GLN A 227 -2.48 -1.42 -8.36
CA GLN A 227 -1.84 -1.88 -9.59
C GLN A 227 -0.87 -0.81 -10.14
N ASN A 228 0.37 -1.22 -10.45
CA ASN A 228 1.48 -0.38 -10.91
C ASN A 228 1.97 0.71 -9.92
N ARG A 229 1.63 0.61 -8.63
CA ARG A 229 2.06 1.60 -7.61
C ARG A 229 3.03 1.06 -6.57
N CYS A 230 3.25 -0.25 -6.57
CA CYS A 230 4.08 -0.91 -5.56
C CYS A 230 5.45 -1.29 -6.14
N LEU A 231 6.52 -0.82 -5.50
CA LEU A 231 7.87 -1.31 -5.73
C LEU A 231 8.01 -2.70 -5.12
N ILE A 232 8.99 -3.47 -5.62
CA ILE A 232 9.42 -4.72 -4.98
C ILE A 232 9.80 -4.42 -3.52
N GLY A 233 9.02 -4.98 -2.60
CA GLY A 233 9.13 -4.77 -1.17
C GLY A 233 10.25 -5.58 -0.50
N LYS A 234 10.33 -5.49 0.83
CA LYS A 234 11.27 -6.27 1.65
C LYS A 234 10.56 -6.87 2.84
N SER A 235 10.76 -8.16 3.08
CA SER A 235 10.26 -8.81 4.29
C SER A 235 11.41 -9.09 5.24
N PHE A 236 11.19 -8.85 6.52
CA PHE A 236 12.03 -9.28 7.62
C PHE A 236 11.37 -10.40 8.44
N ASN A 237 10.16 -10.84 8.05
CA ASN A 237 9.43 -11.90 8.74
C ASN A 237 9.96 -13.27 8.29
N TYR A 238 11.08 -13.65 8.89
CA TYR A 238 11.71 -14.96 8.72
C TYR A 238 11.49 -15.74 10.03
N GLN A 239 10.66 -16.78 10.01
CA GLN A 239 10.52 -17.69 11.15
C GLN A 239 11.54 -18.82 11.03
N GLU A 240 12.45 -18.95 12.00
CA GLU A 240 13.33 -20.12 12.18
C GLU A 240 12.59 -21.16 13.04
N PHE A 241 12.75 -22.46 12.71
CA PHE A 241 11.97 -23.54 13.28
C PHE A 241 12.42 -23.98 14.68
N GLU A 242 11.45 -24.39 15.50
CA GLU A 242 11.66 -25.47 16.48
C GLU A 242 11.53 -26.82 15.76
N GLU A 243 12.41 -27.78 16.07
CA GLU A 243 12.49 -29.10 15.40
C GLU A 243 11.12 -29.82 15.36
N GLY A 244 10.58 -30.02 14.16
CA GLY A 244 9.45 -30.94 13.93
C GLY A 244 8.34 -30.44 12.98
N ASP A 245 8.28 -29.14 12.69
CA ASP A 245 7.29 -28.57 11.76
C ASP A 245 7.94 -28.30 10.38
N LEU A 246 7.31 -28.73 9.28
CA LEU A 246 7.95 -28.84 7.94
C LEU A 246 7.63 -27.68 6.98
N THR A 247 7.19 -26.52 7.47
CA THR A 247 6.80 -25.39 6.61
C THR A 247 7.62 -24.13 6.86
N GLU A 248 8.56 -23.82 5.95
CA GLU A 248 9.33 -22.57 6.01
C GLU A 248 8.34 -21.42 5.81
N GLY A 249 8.00 -20.71 6.88
CA GLY A 249 7.05 -19.60 6.84
C GLY A 249 7.70 -18.30 6.39
N PHE A 250 8.23 -18.23 5.15
CA PHE A 250 8.56 -16.92 4.58
C PHE A 250 7.27 -16.20 4.21
N MET A 251 6.95 -15.12 4.91
CA MET A 251 5.83 -14.26 4.53
C MET A 251 6.36 -13.09 3.70
N PRO A 252 5.99 -12.97 2.42
CA PRO A 252 6.44 -11.88 1.57
C PRO A 252 5.89 -10.53 2.02
N SER A 253 6.54 -9.45 1.58
CA SER A 253 6.09 -8.09 1.86
C SER A 253 4.80 -7.69 1.15
N PHE A 254 4.41 -8.44 0.12
CA PHE A 254 3.29 -8.14 -0.74
C PHE A 254 2.00 -8.91 -0.38
N VAL A 255 1.93 -9.46 0.83
CA VAL A 255 0.73 -10.07 1.41
C VAL A 255 0.46 -9.38 2.74
N SER A 256 -0.75 -8.88 2.94
CA SER A 256 -1.21 -8.21 4.17
C SER A 256 -2.63 -8.65 4.53
N GLY A 257 -2.92 -8.69 5.83
CA GLY A 257 -4.24 -9.07 6.35
C GLY A 257 -5.03 -7.92 6.98
N SER A 258 -4.50 -6.68 6.97
CA SER A 258 -5.12 -5.57 7.69
C SER A 258 -4.79 -4.21 7.07
N ASP A 259 -3.88 -3.43 7.66
CA ASP A 259 -3.86 -1.97 7.51
C ASP A 259 -3.03 -1.50 6.30
N GLY A 260 -1.98 -2.23 5.93
CA GLY A 260 -1.04 -1.80 4.90
C GLY A 260 -1.68 -1.61 3.53
N THR A 261 -2.53 -2.54 3.09
CA THR A 261 -3.22 -2.50 1.79
C THR A 261 -4.19 -1.32 1.68
N VAL A 262 -4.99 -1.10 2.72
CA VAL A 262 -6.04 -0.08 2.70
C VAL A 262 -5.43 1.31 2.64
N MET A 263 -4.37 1.53 3.42
CA MET A 263 -3.67 2.81 3.51
C MET A 263 -2.76 3.08 2.32
N ALA A 264 -2.21 2.04 1.71
CA ALA A 264 -1.46 2.13 0.46
C ALA A 264 -2.26 2.85 -0.65
N ASN A 265 -3.59 2.73 -0.67
CA ASN A 265 -4.42 3.37 -1.71
C ASN A 265 -4.37 4.89 -1.72
N LEU A 266 -3.97 5.49 -0.60
CA LEU A 266 -3.85 6.93 -0.44
C LEU A 266 -2.57 7.50 -1.06
N ILE A 267 -1.72 6.64 -1.64
CA ILE A 267 -0.33 6.96 -1.99
C ILE A 267 -0.04 6.59 -3.46
N LEU A 268 0.80 7.38 -4.13
CA LEU A 268 1.13 7.19 -5.55
C LEU A 268 2.18 6.11 -5.80
N GLN A 269 3.26 6.07 -5.02
CA GLN A 269 4.31 5.05 -5.13
C GLN A 269 4.71 4.52 -3.75
N ILE A 270 4.76 3.19 -3.64
CA ILE A 270 4.77 2.49 -2.36
C ILE A 270 5.91 1.50 -2.33
N TYR A 271 6.63 1.46 -1.20
CA TYR A 271 7.63 0.44 -0.91
C TYR A 271 7.21 -0.37 0.32
N PRO A 272 6.60 -1.56 0.14
CA PRO A 272 6.16 -2.39 1.24
C PRO A 272 7.34 -2.99 2.02
N ILE A 273 7.36 -2.79 3.33
CA ILE A 273 8.33 -3.39 4.25
C ILE A 273 7.57 -4.18 5.31
N ARG A 274 7.70 -5.50 5.28
CA ARG A 274 7.06 -6.38 6.27
C ARG A 274 8.02 -6.67 7.42
N LEU A 275 7.56 -6.47 8.65
CA LEU A 275 8.29 -6.86 9.86
C LEU A 275 7.80 -8.21 10.41
N PRO A 276 8.63 -8.92 11.21
CA PRO A 276 8.15 -10.03 12.03
C PRO A 276 6.98 -9.57 12.90
N ASN A 277 5.94 -10.39 12.99
CA ASN A 277 4.77 -10.06 13.77
C ASN A 277 4.55 -11.06 14.91
N ASP A 278 4.93 -10.69 16.13
CA ASP A 278 4.57 -11.40 17.37
C ASP A 278 3.22 -10.86 17.92
N GLY A 279 2.19 -10.86 17.08
CA GLY A 279 0.83 -10.43 17.40
C GLY A 279 0.43 -9.06 16.84
N PHE A 280 0.43 -8.03 17.68
CA PHE A 280 -0.03 -6.67 17.34
C PHE A 280 1.09 -5.63 17.28
N TRP A 281 2.32 -6.01 17.61
CA TRP A 281 3.36 -5.07 18.04
C TRP A 281 4.72 -5.43 17.46
N PHE A 282 5.49 -4.41 17.08
CA PHE A 282 6.87 -4.55 16.61
C PHE A 282 7.88 -4.24 17.72
N ASP A 283 9.02 -4.94 17.74
CA ASP A 283 10.17 -4.59 18.59
C ASP A 283 11.02 -3.46 17.97
N ALA A 284 11.76 -2.75 18.83
CA ALA A 284 12.57 -1.60 18.42
C ALA A 284 13.67 -1.96 17.39
N SER A 285 14.28 -3.14 17.52
CA SER A 285 15.32 -3.59 16.59
C SER A 285 14.73 -3.88 15.21
N SER A 286 13.56 -4.53 15.13
CA SER A 286 12.86 -4.78 13.86
C SER A 286 12.42 -3.49 13.17
N LEU A 287 11.87 -2.53 13.91
CA LEU A 287 11.53 -1.22 13.33
C LEU A 287 12.78 -0.50 12.81
N GLY A 288 13.88 -0.51 13.57
CA GLY A 288 15.16 0.06 13.12
C GLY A 288 15.64 -0.56 11.81
N LYS A 289 15.54 -1.88 11.63
CA LYS A 289 15.84 -2.57 10.36
C LYS A 289 14.89 -2.13 9.23
N GLY A 290 13.62 -1.94 9.54
CA GLY A 290 12.62 -1.45 8.59
C GLY A 290 12.95 -0.05 8.07
N ILE A 291 13.31 0.87 8.97
CA ILE A 291 13.73 2.22 8.62
C ILE A 291 15.01 2.18 7.78
N GLU A 292 16.02 1.39 8.18
CA GLU A 292 17.25 1.23 7.38
C GLU A 292 16.97 0.70 5.97
N ALA A 293 16.01 -0.22 5.81
CA ALA A 293 15.58 -0.68 4.49
C ALA A 293 14.89 0.40 3.66
N ALA A 294 14.06 1.23 4.28
CA ALA A 294 13.42 2.37 3.62
C ALA A 294 14.47 3.37 3.11
N LEU A 295 15.45 3.71 3.94
CA LEU A 295 16.57 4.59 3.56
C LEU A 295 17.40 3.98 2.42
N ALA A 296 17.72 2.69 2.49
CA ALA A 296 18.44 2.00 1.43
C ALA A 296 17.69 2.01 0.08
N LYS A 297 16.35 2.06 0.12
CA LYS A 297 15.49 2.19 -1.06
C LYS A 297 15.23 3.65 -1.47
N LYS A 298 15.87 4.62 -0.81
CA LYS A 298 15.71 6.07 -1.02
C LYS A 298 14.25 6.53 -0.87
N ALA A 299 13.56 5.99 0.14
CA ALA A 299 12.23 6.46 0.47
C ALA A 299 12.24 7.96 0.82
N THR A 300 11.26 8.70 0.32
CA THR A 300 11.06 10.12 0.66
C THR A 300 10.30 10.27 1.97
N ILE A 301 9.36 9.35 2.21
CA ILE A 301 8.52 9.31 3.40
C ILE A 301 8.53 7.90 3.97
N ILE A 302 8.53 7.77 5.29
CA ILE A 302 8.37 6.51 6.01
C ILE A 302 7.08 6.59 6.80
N TRP A 303 6.16 5.66 6.53
CA TRP A 303 4.94 5.46 7.30
C TRP A 303 5.10 4.26 8.23
N VAL A 304 4.83 4.50 9.52
CA VAL A 304 4.79 3.49 10.57
C VAL A 304 3.33 3.37 11.06
N PRO A 305 2.56 2.37 10.59
CA PRO A 305 1.12 2.22 10.81
C PRO A 305 0.74 1.91 12.25
N ARG A 306 1.57 1.13 12.95
CA ARG A 306 1.19 0.47 14.20
C ARG A 306 2.10 0.84 15.35
N THR A 307 1.47 0.82 16.51
CA THR A 307 2.06 1.04 17.81
C THR A 307 3.18 0.03 18.08
N MET A 308 4.25 0.51 18.71
CA MET A 308 5.40 -0.30 19.11
C MET A 308 5.14 -0.96 20.45
N LYS A 309 5.56 -2.22 20.64
CA LYS A 309 5.55 -2.80 22.00
C LYS A 309 6.50 -1.94 22.82
N VAL A 310 6.04 -1.36 23.93
CA VAL A 310 6.95 -0.82 24.94
C VAL A 310 7.78 -2.00 25.44
N VAL A 311 8.95 -2.20 24.85
CA VAL A 311 9.89 -3.20 25.36
C VAL A 311 10.40 -2.63 26.69
N PRO A 312 10.29 -3.39 27.80
CA PRO A 312 10.79 -2.93 29.09
C PRO A 312 12.26 -2.51 28.95
N THR A 313 12.71 -1.67 29.88
CA THR A 313 14.02 -0.99 30.01
C THR A 313 15.30 -1.83 29.84
N ARG A 314 15.22 -3.07 29.34
CA ARG A 314 16.29 -4.05 29.16
C ARG A 314 16.75 -4.26 27.70
N ASP A 315 16.02 -3.83 26.67
CA ASP A 315 16.47 -3.92 25.26
C ASP A 315 17.23 -2.67 24.80
N ILE A 316 18.36 -2.40 25.46
CA ILE A 316 19.25 -1.28 25.11
C ILE A 316 19.74 -1.37 23.66
N PRO A 317 20.18 -2.55 23.13
CA PRO A 317 20.68 -2.64 21.76
C PRO A 317 19.62 -2.35 20.69
N GLY A 318 18.38 -2.81 20.89
CA GLY A 318 17.28 -2.52 19.97
C GLY A 318 16.92 -1.04 19.93
N ARG A 319 16.85 -0.39 21.10
CA ARG A 319 16.63 1.07 21.21
C ARG A 319 17.75 1.88 20.55
N GLU A 320 19.01 1.52 20.76
CA GLU A 320 20.13 2.18 20.10
C GLU A 320 20.06 2.05 18.58
N ARG A 321 19.69 0.87 18.06
CA ARG A 321 19.51 0.67 16.61
C ARG A 321 18.39 1.57 16.08
N LEU A 322 17.24 1.62 16.74
CA LEU A 322 16.13 2.47 16.34
C LEU A 322 16.54 3.95 16.32
N ASN A 323 17.16 4.44 17.40
CA ASN A 323 17.61 5.83 17.51
C ASN A 323 18.61 6.20 16.42
N ARG A 324 19.57 5.31 16.12
CA ARG A 324 20.51 5.51 14.99
C ARG A 324 19.79 5.55 13.65
N ALA A 325 18.78 4.70 13.43
CA ALA A 325 18.03 4.69 12.18
C ALA A 325 17.20 5.97 12.00
N LEU A 326 16.55 6.46 13.07
CA LEU A 326 15.81 7.73 13.07
C LEU A 326 16.72 8.94 12.85
N GLU A 327 17.88 8.99 13.51
CA GLU A 327 18.86 10.06 13.30
C GLU A 327 19.39 10.07 11.86
N ARG A 328 19.60 8.89 11.27
CA ARG A 328 19.96 8.80 9.85
C ARG A 328 18.84 9.29 8.93
N ALA A 329 17.58 8.92 9.21
CA ALA A 329 16.44 9.42 8.44
C ALA A 329 16.38 10.96 8.46
N ARG A 330 16.62 11.57 9.63
CA ARG A 330 16.72 13.02 9.78
C ARG A 330 17.87 13.62 8.95
N GLN A 331 19.06 13.03 9.00
CA GLN A 331 20.23 13.47 8.23
C GLN A 331 20.02 13.36 6.71
N GLU A 332 19.27 12.36 6.27
CA GLU A 332 18.92 12.11 4.86
C GLU A 332 17.66 12.90 4.42
N ASN A 333 17.10 13.77 5.28
CA ASN A 333 15.87 14.56 5.02
C ASN A 333 14.66 13.69 4.63
N VAL A 334 14.49 12.56 5.31
CA VAL A 334 13.34 11.65 5.13
C VAL A 334 12.30 11.95 6.19
N LEU A 335 11.05 12.17 5.76
CA LEU A 335 9.94 12.44 6.67
C LEU A 335 9.45 11.13 7.29
N VAL A 336 9.34 11.06 8.61
CA VAL A 336 8.83 9.87 9.31
C VAL A 336 7.49 10.20 9.94
N PHE A 337 6.45 9.45 9.61
CA PHE A 337 5.11 9.58 10.19
C PHE A 337 4.79 8.36 11.04
N CYS A 338 4.40 8.61 12.29
CA CYS A 338 4.06 7.59 13.27
C CYS A 338 2.75 7.95 13.97
N SER A 339 2.01 6.93 14.39
CA SER A 339 0.92 7.12 15.34
C SER A 339 1.45 7.66 16.68
N SER A 340 0.68 8.52 17.33
CA SER A 340 0.94 9.04 18.69
C SER A 340 0.55 8.08 19.82
N ASP A 341 -0.03 6.92 19.50
CA ASP A 341 -0.38 5.91 20.50
C ASP A 341 0.90 5.45 21.23
N GLU A 342 0.91 5.57 22.56
CA GLU A 342 2.01 5.14 23.46
C GLU A 342 3.38 5.82 23.22
N PRO A 343 3.56 7.09 23.64
CA PRO A 343 4.76 7.90 23.39
C PRO A 343 6.04 7.40 24.08
N GLU A 344 5.94 6.44 25.00
CA GLU A 344 7.03 6.00 25.87
C GLU A 344 8.18 5.30 25.12
N VAL A 345 7.95 4.87 23.87
CA VAL A 345 8.98 4.22 23.05
C VAL A 345 9.97 5.22 22.45
N LEU A 346 9.57 6.47 22.28
CA LEU A 346 10.41 7.54 21.75
C LEU A 346 10.73 8.52 22.88
N GLU A 347 11.70 8.14 23.73
CA GLU A 347 12.10 8.85 24.97
C GLU A 347 12.29 10.37 24.81
N ALA A 348 12.54 10.87 23.60
CA ALA A 348 12.85 12.27 23.34
C ALA A 348 12.12 12.92 22.15
N TYR A 349 11.10 12.27 21.55
CA TYR A 349 10.40 12.76 20.33
C TYR A 349 11.36 13.36 19.28
N PRO A 350 12.14 12.53 18.58
CA PRO A 350 13.23 13.01 17.75
C PRO A 350 12.75 13.98 16.67
N GLU A 351 13.52 15.05 16.46
CA GLU A 351 13.23 16.02 15.40
C GLU A 351 13.08 15.33 14.04
N GLY A 352 11.99 15.65 13.36
CA GLY A 352 11.65 15.12 12.04
C GLY A 352 10.81 13.85 12.05
N VAL A 353 10.30 13.46 13.21
CA VAL A 353 9.23 12.47 13.35
C VAL A 353 7.91 13.19 13.63
N PHE A 354 6.96 13.01 12.74
CA PHE A 354 5.61 13.55 12.83
C PHE A 354 4.69 12.53 13.51
N PHE A 355 3.98 13.00 14.53
CA PHE A 355 3.09 12.19 15.34
C PHE A 355 1.65 12.50 15.01
N ILE A 356 0.89 11.46 14.66
CA ILE A 356 -0.45 11.61 14.12
C ILE A 356 -1.47 10.87 14.98
N ASP A 357 -2.56 11.56 15.28
CA ASP A 357 -3.68 11.05 16.07
C ASP A 357 -5.01 11.25 15.34
N ASP A 358 -6.06 10.59 15.81
CA ASP A 358 -7.44 10.85 15.40
C ASP A 358 -8.19 11.80 16.33
N ASP A 359 -7.73 11.96 17.58
CA ASP A 359 -8.23 12.98 18.50
C ASP A 359 -7.09 13.68 19.24
N CYS A 360 -7.22 15.00 19.38
CA CYS A 360 -6.34 15.76 20.23
C CYS A 360 -6.54 15.46 21.72
N LYS A 361 -7.66 14.90 22.21
CA LYS A 361 -7.97 14.86 23.66
C LYS A 361 -6.96 14.11 24.52
N HIS A 362 -6.34 13.06 24.00
CA HIS A 362 -5.48 12.15 24.78
C HIS A 362 -3.98 12.34 24.54
N ALA A 363 -3.58 13.24 23.63
CA ALA A 363 -2.18 13.45 23.30
C ALA A 363 -1.36 14.07 24.45
N ASP A 364 -0.15 13.54 24.66
CA ASP A 364 0.85 14.05 25.62
C ASP A 364 1.09 15.56 25.37
N PRO A 365 0.97 16.42 26.41
CA PRO A 365 1.22 17.86 26.26
C PRO A 365 2.58 18.20 25.65
N ARG A 366 3.63 17.45 26.00
CA ARG A 366 4.99 17.66 25.46
C ARG A 366 5.04 17.40 23.95
N LEU A 367 4.25 16.44 23.49
CA LEU A 367 4.14 16.12 22.09
C LEU A 367 3.37 17.21 21.33
N ARG A 368 2.34 17.81 21.92
CA ARG A 368 1.64 18.96 21.30
C ARG A 368 2.54 20.18 21.16
N ASP A 369 3.34 20.46 22.18
CA ASP A 369 4.24 21.61 22.20
C ASP A 369 5.46 21.42 21.28
N SER A 370 5.68 20.20 20.75
CA SER A 370 6.81 19.87 19.87
C SER A 370 6.72 20.48 18.47
N GLY A 371 5.54 20.95 18.05
CA GLY A 371 5.28 21.39 16.67
C GLY A 371 5.26 20.27 15.62
N GLN A 372 5.32 19.01 16.05
CA GLN A 372 5.35 17.81 15.19
C GLN A 372 4.09 16.94 15.34
N PHE A 373 3.10 17.41 16.10
CA PHE A 373 1.85 16.69 16.37
C PHE A 373 0.69 17.23 15.54
N PHE A 374 -0.02 16.34 14.84
CA PHE A 374 -1.15 16.69 13.98
C PHE A 374 -2.30 15.70 14.13
N VAL A 375 -3.51 16.17 13.88
CA VAL A 375 -4.74 15.37 13.95
C VAL A 375 -5.37 15.29 12.58
N PHE A 376 -5.72 14.07 12.18
CA PHE A 376 -6.46 13.77 10.96
C PHE A 376 -7.74 12.99 11.29
N PRO A 377 -8.72 12.91 10.38
CA PRO A 377 -9.91 12.11 10.62
C PRO A 377 -9.52 10.63 10.69
N GLY A 378 -9.76 9.98 11.85
CA GLY A 378 -9.57 8.54 12.02
C GLY A 378 -10.78 7.72 11.60
N LEU A 379 -10.71 6.40 11.84
CA LEU A 379 -11.84 5.50 11.70
C LEU A 379 -12.69 5.51 12.98
N ASP A 380 -13.91 6.05 12.92
CA ASP A 380 -14.81 6.10 14.07
C ASP A 380 -15.14 4.69 14.62
N ALA A 381 -15.00 4.51 15.94
CA ALA A 381 -15.26 3.23 16.66
C ALA A 381 -16.69 2.66 16.47
N LEU A 382 -17.65 3.46 16.00
CA LEU A 382 -19.03 3.04 15.74
C LEU A 382 -19.23 2.36 14.38
N LEU A 383 -18.37 2.63 13.39
CA LEU A 383 -18.33 1.89 12.12
C LEU A 383 -17.95 0.42 12.35
N ASP A 384 -17.25 0.14 13.46
CA ASP A 384 -16.87 -1.20 13.89
C ASP A 384 -18.07 -2.04 14.36
N ALA A 385 -19.12 -1.39 14.90
CA ALA A 385 -20.28 -2.03 15.52
C ALA A 385 -21.50 -2.23 14.58
N ALA A 386 -21.64 -1.42 13.53
CA ALA A 386 -22.82 -1.42 12.63
C ALA A 386 -22.69 -2.32 11.37
N ARG A 387 -21.63 -3.14 11.31
CA ARG A 387 -21.18 -3.88 10.11
C ARG A 387 -22.12 -4.88 9.41
N PRO A 388 -23.21 -5.46 9.97
CA PRO A 388 -23.88 -6.56 9.27
C PRO A 388 -24.68 -6.19 8.00
N SER A 389 -24.77 -4.91 7.59
CA SER A 389 -25.72 -4.50 6.53
C SER A 389 -25.29 -3.32 5.65
N MET A 390 -24.01 -2.94 5.58
CA MET A 390 -23.57 -1.68 4.91
C MET A 390 -22.58 -1.86 3.74
N SER A 391 -22.64 -2.97 3.00
CA SER A 391 -21.69 -3.27 1.91
C SER A 391 -21.64 -2.20 0.81
N ASP A 392 -22.75 -1.49 0.53
CA ASP A 392 -22.80 -0.54 -0.59
C ASP A 392 -22.62 0.94 -0.18
N MET A 393 -22.79 1.31 1.10
CA MET A 393 -22.76 2.73 1.51
C MET A 393 -21.34 3.30 1.74
N CYS A 394 -20.33 2.44 1.95
CA CYS A 394 -18.96 2.86 2.26
C CYS A 394 -18.01 2.86 1.05
N TYR A 395 -18.50 2.54 -0.15
CA TYR A 395 -17.68 2.62 -1.36
C TYR A 395 -17.37 4.08 -1.71
N VAL A 396 -16.10 4.46 -1.58
CA VAL A 396 -15.58 5.74 -2.07
C VAL A 396 -14.84 5.48 -3.37
N LYS A 397 -15.22 6.20 -4.44
CA LYS A 397 -14.60 6.07 -5.75
C LYS A 397 -13.08 6.29 -5.65
N GLY A 398 -12.30 5.37 -6.22
CA GLY A 398 -10.83 5.42 -6.19
C GLY A 398 -10.18 4.73 -4.98
N PHE A 399 -10.99 4.21 -4.06
CA PHE A 399 -10.56 3.39 -2.93
C PHE A 399 -11.08 1.96 -3.08
N THR A 400 -10.39 1.03 -2.44
CA THR A 400 -10.66 -0.41 -2.55
C THR A 400 -11.99 -0.78 -1.96
N LYS A 401 -12.69 -1.78 -2.55
CA LYS A 401 -13.83 -2.42 -1.88
C LYS A 401 -13.46 -2.94 -0.49
N ARG A 402 -12.21 -3.40 -0.33
CA ARG A 402 -11.66 -3.80 0.96
C ARG A 402 -11.73 -2.70 2.02
N PHE A 403 -11.80 -1.41 1.67
CA PHE A 403 -12.00 -0.33 2.62
C PHE A 403 -13.38 -0.43 3.30
N ALA A 404 -14.42 -0.88 2.58
CA ALA A 404 -15.76 -1.08 3.13
C ALA A 404 -15.81 -2.28 4.10
N ASP A 405 -15.00 -3.31 3.84
CA ASP A 405 -14.88 -4.51 4.67
C ASP A 405 -13.73 -4.44 5.69
N PHE A 406 -13.00 -3.33 5.71
CA PHE A 406 -11.78 -3.14 6.49
C PHE A 406 -12.11 -3.03 7.98
N LYS A 407 -11.43 -3.86 8.78
CA LYS A 407 -11.38 -3.71 10.24
C LYS A 407 -10.03 -3.13 10.62
N CYS A 408 -10.00 -1.83 10.87
CA CYS A 408 -8.79 -1.17 11.34
C CYS A 408 -8.57 -1.52 12.81
N GLU A 409 -7.34 -1.90 13.14
CA GLU A 409 -6.98 -2.23 14.52
C GLU A 409 -6.65 -0.99 15.35
N SER A 410 -6.28 0.14 14.72
CA SER A 410 -6.12 1.44 15.38
C SER A 410 -6.64 2.60 14.50
N PRO A 411 -7.61 3.41 14.97
CA PRO A 411 -8.06 4.61 14.28
C PRO A 411 -6.93 5.58 13.89
N SER A 412 -5.89 5.69 14.71
CA SER A 412 -4.72 6.55 14.46
C SER A 412 -3.86 6.06 13.29
N SER A 413 -3.89 4.75 12.96
CA SER A 413 -3.24 4.21 11.75
C SER A 413 -3.83 4.83 10.48
N VAL A 414 -5.15 5.04 10.45
CA VAL A 414 -5.84 5.70 9.34
C VAL A 414 -5.41 7.16 9.25
N SER A 415 -5.45 7.88 10.37
CA SER A 415 -4.99 9.27 10.44
C SER A 415 -3.55 9.43 9.97
N THR A 416 -2.66 8.53 10.39
CA THR A 416 -1.23 8.55 10.00
C THR A 416 -1.07 8.34 8.50
N ALA A 417 -1.86 7.45 7.89
CA ALA A 417 -1.85 7.24 6.45
C ALA A 417 -2.35 8.45 5.66
N LEU A 418 -3.41 9.11 6.15
CA LEU A 418 -3.92 10.36 5.55
C LEU A 418 -2.88 11.47 5.59
N ALA A 419 -2.19 11.64 6.74
CA ALA A 419 -1.11 12.60 6.89
C ALA A 419 0.05 12.32 5.93
N THR A 420 0.44 11.05 5.82
CA THR A 420 1.48 10.58 4.89
C THR A 420 1.10 10.87 3.43
N GLY A 421 -0.14 10.58 3.05
CA GLY A 421 -0.66 10.86 1.71
C GLY A 421 -0.69 12.36 1.40
N LEU A 422 -1.11 13.21 2.35
CA LEU A 422 -1.07 14.66 2.21
C LEU A 422 0.36 15.18 1.99
N ALA A 423 1.31 14.71 2.80
CA ALA A 423 2.72 15.10 2.65
C ALA A 423 3.26 14.73 1.26
N ALA A 424 2.94 13.54 0.76
CA ALA A 424 3.32 13.13 -0.59
C ALA A 424 2.73 14.07 -1.65
N VAL A 425 1.45 14.42 -1.55
CA VAL A 425 0.79 15.37 -2.47
C VAL A 425 1.43 16.76 -2.44
N ILE A 426 1.76 17.27 -1.24
CA ILE A 426 2.47 18.56 -1.09
C ILE A 426 3.82 18.53 -1.83
N ILE A 427 4.59 17.45 -1.68
CA ILE A 427 5.87 17.29 -2.37
C ILE A 427 5.66 17.23 -3.89
N TYR A 428 4.68 16.45 -4.37
CA TYR A 428 4.35 16.38 -5.79
C TYR A 428 3.93 17.75 -6.36
N LEU A 429 3.15 18.54 -5.62
CA LEU A 429 2.76 19.89 -6.03
C LEU A 429 3.98 20.81 -6.22
N VAL A 430 4.92 20.78 -5.27
CA VAL A 430 6.16 21.57 -5.37
C VAL A 430 7.03 21.09 -6.53
N LYS A 431 7.21 19.77 -6.68
CA LYS A 431 7.96 19.18 -7.81
C LYS A 431 7.36 19.58 -9.16
N LEU A 432 6.03 19.52 -9.31
CA LEU A 432 5.34 20.00 -10.50
C LEU A 432 5.56 21.49 -10.77
N GLY A 433 5.57 22.32 -9.72
CA GLY A 433 5.90 23.73 -9.81
C GLY A 433 7.31 23.95 -10.39
N VAL A 434 8.31 23.28 -9.82
CA VAL A 434 9.71 23.31 -10.30
C VAL A 434 9.80 22.87 -11.76
N MET A 435 9.21 21.73 -12.11
CA MET A 435 9.25 21.19 -13.47
C MET A 435 8.55 22.12 -14.47
N SER A 436 7.42 22.71 -14.09
CA SER A 436 6.70 23.66 -14.93
C SER A 436 7.52 24.92 -15.18
N SER A 437 8.17 25.48 -14.15
CA SER A 437 9.06 26.63 -14.30
C SER A 437 10.22 26.35 -15.26
N HIS A 438 10.83 25.17 -15.19
CA HIS A 438 11.92 24.78 -16.09
C HIS A 438 11.46 24.57 -17.52
N LEU A 439 10.34 23.87 -17.73
CA LEU A 439 9.84 23.55 -19.07
C LEU A 439 9.26 24.79 -19.79
N HIS A 440 8.79 25.80 -19.04
CA HIS A 440 8.22 27.04 -19.60
C HIS A 440 9.28 28.11 -19.94
N GLN A 441 10.55 27.93 -19.57
CA GLN A 441 11.61 28.87 -20.00
C GLN A 441 11.79 28.90 -21.54
N ASP A 442 11.28 27.90 -22.28
CA ASP A 442 11.31 27.84 -23.75
C ASP A 442 10.14 28.58 -24.44
N ASP A 443 9.06 28.96 -23.73
CA ASP A 443 7.82 29.49 -24.33
C ASP A 443 7.62 30.99 -24.03
N ARG A 444 7.60 31.83 -25.08
CA ARG A 444 7.62 33.31 -24.98
C ARG A 444 6.30 33.98 -24.57
N ASP A 445 5.33 33.26 -24.04
CA ASP A 445 4.04 33.83 -23.56
C ASP A 445 4.08 34.07 -22.04
N SER A 446 4.96 34.98 -21.64
CA SER A 446 5.17 35.38 -20.24
C SER A 446 4.12 36.39 -19.78
N MET A 447 3.08 35.91 -19.10
CA MET A 447 2.39 36.67 -18.05
C MET A 447 2.37 35.83 -16.76
N ALA A 448 3.22 36.25 -15.81
CA ALA A 448 3.32 35.79 -14.43
C ALA A 448 3.41 34.26 -14.25
N SER A 449 4.49 33.64 -14.75
CA SER A 449 4.89 32.35 -14.21
C SER A 449 5.44 32.56 -12.80
N VAL A 450 4.92 31.80 -11.84
CA VAL A 450 5.56 31.69 -10.54
C VAL A 450 6.90 30.99 -10.75
N GLU A 451 7.99 31.60 -10.28
CA GLU A 451 9.32 31.00 -10.34
C GLU A 451 9.59 30.20 -9.07
N PHE A 452 9.81 28.91 -9.23
CA PHE A 452 10.23 28.01 -8.15
C PHE A 452 11.75 27.94 -8.13
N ALA A 453 12.35 27.98 -6.93
CA ALA A 453 13.77 27.70 -6.79
C ALA A 453 14.07 26.26 -7.25
N GLU A 454 15.21 26.04 -7.92
CA GLU A 454 15.58 24.71 -8.43
C GLU A 454 15.61 23.65 -7.33
N ASN A 455 16.04 24.04 -6.12
CA ASN A 455 16.13 23.17 -4.96
C ASN A 455 14.84 23.09 -4.12
N ALA A 456 13.72 23.63 -4.59
CA ALA A 456 12.47 23.64 -3.83
C ALA A 456 11.93 22.21 -3.60
N ALA A 457 12.17 21.31 -4.56
CA ALA A 457 11.79 19.90 -4.47
C ALA A 457 12.52 19.16 -3.34
N GLU A 458 13.81 19.44 -3.13
CA GLU A 458 14.61 18.89 -2.03
C GLU A 458 14.33 19.63 -0.71
N THR A 459 13.99 20.92 -0.79
CA THR A 459 13.72 21.72 0.41
C THR A 459 12.42 21.29 1.09
N ILE A 460 11.36 21.02 0.33
CA ILE A 460 10.04 20.65 0.90
C ILE A 460 10.07 19.30 1.65
N THR A 461 11.02 18.42 1.36
CA THR A 461 11.17 17.13 2.06
C THR A 461 11.92 17.26 3.39
N ARG A 462 12.50 18.42 3.69
CA ARG A 462 13.20 18.65 4.97
C ARG A 462 12.17 18.68 6.12
N PRO A 463 12.40 17.95 7.23
CA PRO A 463 11.40 17.85 8.28
C PRO A 463 11.01 19.20 8.91
N GLU A 464 11.97 20.10 9.12
CA GLU A 464 11.73 21.45 9.63
C GLU A 464 10.89 22.32 8.67
N VAL A 465 10.96 22.04 7.35
CA VAL A 465 10.17 22.75 6.35
C VAL A 465 8.74 22.25 6.38
N MET A 466 8.54 20.93 6.36
CA MET A 466 7.21 20.31 6.43
C MET A 466 6.48 20.66 7.73
N ALA A 467 7.20 20.74 8.86
CA ALA A 467 6.65 21.15 10.16
C ALA A 467 6.14 22.60 10.20
N ARG A 468 6.58 23.47 9.28
CA ARG A 468 6.00 24.82 9.12
C ARG A 468 4.85 24.87 8.12
N VAL A 469 4.87 23.99 7.13
CA VAL A 469 3.81 23.92 6.11
C VAL A 469 2.51 23.41 6.71
N PHE A 470 2.56 22.35 7.51
CA PHE A 470 1.36 21.72 8.09
C PHE A 470 0.50 22.69 8.93
N PRO A 471 1.05 23.47 9.88
CA PRO A 471 0.26 24.46 10.62
C PRO A 471 -0.42 25.51 9.74
N GLY A 472 0.19 25.88 8.61
CA GLY A 472 -0.39 26.82 7.64
C GLY A 472 -1.59 26.25 6.87
N LEU A 473 -1.86 24.95 6.99
CA LEU A 473 -2.98 24.25 6.36
C LEU A 473 -4.13 23.97 7.33
N CYS A 474 -3.95 24.21 8.62
CA CYS A 474 -4.99 24.00 9.63
C CYS A 474 -6.09 25.06 9.47
N SER A 475 -7.36 24.62 9.54
CA SER A 475 -8.53 25.49 9.36
C SER A 475 -8.61 26.61 10.40
N ASN A 476 -8.09 26.36 11.62
CA ASN A 476 -8.04 27.33 12.70
C ASN A 476 -6.60 27.53 13.17
N ALA A 477 -6.18 28.80 13.25
CA ALA A 477 -4.86 29.16 13.78
C ALA A 477 -4.73 28.66 15.23
N GLY A 478 -3.73 27.79 15.47
CA GLY A 478 -3.45 27.22 16.79
C GLY A 478 -4.07 25.86 17.08
N THR A 479 -4.83 25.26 16.14
CA THR A 479 -5.27 23.86 16.26
C THR A 479 -4.43 22.95 15.36
N PRO A 480 -3.98 21.77 15.83
CA PRO A 480 -3.24 20.81 15.00
C PRO A 480 -4.16 19.99 14.05
N ASP A 481 -5.42 20.40 13.85
CA ASP A 481 -6.43 19.67 13.08
C ASP A 481 -6.30 19.97 11.57
N LEU A 482 -6.11 18.92 10.79
CA LEU A 482 -6.02 18.94 9.33
C LEU A 482 -7.20 18.20 8.66
N GLY A 483 -8.28 17.97 9.40
CA GLY A 483 -9.44 17.21 8.93
C GLY A 483 -10.09 17.74 7.66
N ASP A 484 -10.08 19.06 7.46
CA ASP A 484 -10.76 19.72 6.34
C ASP A 484 -9.80 20.22 5.25
N VAL A 485 -8.51 19.82 5.30
CA VAL A 485 -7.45 20.33 4.41
C VAL A 485 -7.79 20.18 2.92
N TRP A 486 -8.39 19.05 2.53
CA TRP A 486 -8.77 18.82 1.13
C TRP A 486 -9.92 19.69 0.68
N HIS A 487 -10.85 20.05 1.58
CA HIS A 487 -11.90 21.00 1.26
C HIS A 487 -11.28 22.36 0.90
N TYR A 488 -10.33 22.84 1.71
CA TYR A 488 -9.60 24.08 1.44
C TYR A 488 -8.86 24.07 0.09
N PHE A 489 -8.17 22.98 -0.24
CA PHE A 489 -7.50 22.84 -1.54
C PHE A 489 -8.49 22.81 -2.72
N ASN A 490 -9.61 22.10 -2.57
CA ASN A 490 -10.63 22.04 -3.60
C ASN A 490 -11.34 23.38 -3.81
N GLU A 491 -11.65 24.11 -2.75
CA GLU A 491 -12.19 25.47 -2.84
C GLU A 491 -11.19 26.43 -3.50
N SER A 492 -9.91 26.35 -3.12
CA SER A 492 -8.85 27.13 -3.76
C SER A 492 -8.77 26.83 -5.26
N MET A 493 -8.77 25.55 -5.67
CA MET A 493 -8.80 25.19 -7.09
C MET A 493 -10.04 25.73 -7.82
N ARG A 494 -11.24 25.65 -7.23
CA ARG A 494 -12.50 26.14 -7.82
C ARG A 494 -12.52 27.66 -7.95
N GLY A 495 -12.08 28.39 -6.92
CA GLY A 495 -12.03 29.85 -6.93
C GLY A 495 -11.14 30.39 -8.05
N TRP A 496 -10.01 29.73 -8.30
CA TRP A 496 -9.07 30.14 -9.35
C TRP A 496 -9.61 29.80 -10.76
N SER A 497 -10.34 28.69 -10.90
CA SER A 497 -11.03 28.32 -12.14
C SER A 497 -12.17 29.29 -12.52
N LEU A 498 -12.89 29.85 -11.55
CA LEU A 498 -14.03 30.75 -11.77
C LEU A 498 -13.60 32.20 -12.08
N GLY A 499 -12.41 32.62 -11.63
CA GLY A 499 -11.91 34.00 -11.76
C GLY A 499 -11.40 34.42 -13.15
N ARG A 500 -11.54 33.60 -14.21
CA ARG A 500 -10.84 33.77 -15.51
C ARG A 500 -9.31 33.80 -15.41
N ILE A 501 -8.71 33.29 -14.33
CA ILE A 501 -7.26 33.26 -14.13
C ILE A 501 -6.76 31.84 -14.41
N GLY A 502 -6.50 31.55 -15.69
CA GLY A 502 -5.55 30.50 -16.09
C GLY A 502 -6.05 29.05 -16.20
N SER A 503 -5.24 28.22 -16.87
CA SER A 503 -5.42 26.78 -16.96
C SER A 503 -5.24 26.10 -15.60
N ARG A 504 -5.80 24.89 -15.41
CA ARG A 504 -5.73 24.11 -14.15
C ARG A 504 -4.31 23.96 -13.59
N ARG A 505 -3.31 23.84 -14.48
CA ARG A 505 -1.88 23.80 -14.11
C ARG A 505 -1.42 25.06 -13.38
N ARG A 506 -1.97 26.23 -13.72
CA ARG A 506 -1.67 27.48 -13.00
C ARG A 506 -2.24 27.47 -11.60
N SER A 507 -3.44 26.92 -11.39
CA SER A 507 -4.02 26.77 -10.05
C SER A 507 -3.17 25.88 -9.15
N LEU A 508 -2.69 24.73 -9.66
CA LEU A 508 -1.79 23.84 -8.92
C LEU A 508 -0.46 24.53 -8.60
N SER A 509 0.13 25.25 -9.56
CA SER A 509 1.37 26.01 -9.36
C SER A 509 1.20 27.10 -8.32
N ALA A 510 0.04 27.76 -8.28
CA ALA A 510 -0.23 28.78 -7.29
C ALA A 510 -0.43 28.22 -5.88
N ILE A 511 -1.11 27.08 -5.74
CA ILE A 511 -1.21 26.36 -4.45
C ILE A 511 0.20 25.97 -3.99
N ALA A 512 1.01 25.37 -4.85
CA ALA A 512 2.40 25.02 -4.56
C ALA A 512 3.23 26.24 -4.11
N TYR A 513 3.01 27.40 -4.72
CA TYR A 513 3.69 28.63 -4.33
C TYR A 513 3.27 29.13 -2.95
N GLN A 514 1.97 29.11 -2.65
CA GLN A 514 1.46 29.48 -1.33
C GLN A 514 2.03 28.56 -0.23
N LEU A 515 2.15 27.25 -0.51
CA LEU A 515 2.78 26.29 0.39
C LEU A 515 4.24 26.68 0.70
N ILE A 516 5.00 27.11 -0.32
CA ILE A 516 6.40 27.56 -0.14
C ILE A 516 6.47 28.90 0.59
N LEU A 517 5.56 29.84 0.31
CA LEU A 517 5.52 31.13 1.00
C LEU A 517 5.22 30.97 2.49
N ASN A 518 4.32 30.06 2.85
CA ASN A 518 3.97 29.78 4.24
C ASN A 518 5.15 29.20 5.06
N HIS A 519 6.23 28.74 4.41
CA HIS A 519 7.45 28.30 5.10
C HIS A 519 8.47 29.44 5.38
N ARG A 520 8.48 30.49 4.54
CA ARG A 520 9.44 31.61 4.66
C ARG A 520 9.11 32.48 5.86
#